data_AF-A0AA87UBW0-F1
#
_entry.id   AF-A0AA87UBW0-F1
#
_cell.length_a   1.000
_cell.length_b   1.000
_cell.length_c   1.000
_cell.angle_alpha   90.00
_cell.angle_beta   90.00
_cell.angle_gamma   90.00
#
_symmetry.space_group_name_H-M   'P 1'
#
loop_
_entity.id
_entity.type
_entity.pdbx_description
1 polymer ?
#
loop_
_entity_poly.entity_id
_entity_poly.type
_entity_poly.pdbx_seq_one_letter_code
_entity_poly.pdbx_strand_id
1 'polypeptide(L)'
;MSDVNSSETNDETEKRRSCFGSMEKSELEALAIAAIREHRRLIVADEAVYEEWTRASSDPAVSTAVLETLQREYTARQQKSAAQQEELAEIIDALGYVPDVAPDVDD
;
A
#
# COMPACT_ATOMS: atom_id res chain seq x y z
N MET A 1 -5.71 16.22 -25.99
CA MET A 1 -6.55 15.02 -26.09
C MET A 1 -6.83 14.57 -24.66
N SER A 2 -8.11 14.68 -24.28
CA SER A 2 -8.82 14.03 -23.16
C SER A 2 -8.24 14.09 -21.73
N ASP A 3 -8.71 15.07 -20.97
CA ASP A 3 -8.89 15.03 -19.51
C ASP A 3 -9.90 13.91 -19.14
N VAL A 4 -9.41 12.68 -19.01
CA VAL A 4 -10.23 11.53 -18.61
C VAL A 4 -9.47 10.81 -17.51
N ASN A 5 -9.74 11.21 -16.25
CA ASN A 5 -9.88 10.26 -15.13
C ASN A 5 -10.38 10.90 -13.81
N SER A 6 -10.43 12.23 -13.69
CA SER A 6 -10.68 12.86 -12.37
C SER A 6 -12.08 12.66 -11.77
N SER A 7 -13.06 12.16 -12.53
CA SER A 7 -14.43 11.96 -12.00
C SER A 7 -14.66 10.56 -11.46
N GLU A 8 -13.99 9.53 -11.99
CA GLU A 8 -14.22 8.13 -11.59
C GLU A 8 -13.51 7.79 -10.27
N THR A 9 -12.34 8.40 -10.02
CA THR A 9 -11.60 8.18 -8.77
C THR A 9 -12.37 8.74 -7.57
N ASN A 10 -12.96 9.94 -7.70
CA ASN A 10 -13.70 10.58 -6.61
C ASN A 10 -14.97 9.80 -6.22
N ASP A 11 -15.67 9.21 -7.19
CA ASP A 11 -16.91 8.46 -6.92
C ASP A 11 -16.60 7.18 -6.11
N GLU A 12 -15.51 6.49 -6.42
CA GLU A 12 -15.09 5.29 -5.70
C GLU A 12 -14.53 5.60 -4.29
N THR A 13 -13.77 6.68 -4.12
CA THR A 13 -13.28 7.14 -2.80
C THR A 13 -14.43 7.54 -1.88
N GLU A 14 -15.39 8.33 -2.39
CA GLU A 14 -16.58 8.74 -1.61
C GLU A 14 -17.46 7.55 -1.24
N LYS A 15 -17.60 6.57 -2.15
CA LYS A 15 -18.31 5.33 -1.89
C LYS A 15 -17.63 4.48 -0.82
N ARG A 16 -16.30 4.31 -0.86
CA ARG A 16 -15.55 3.59 0.19
C ARG A 16 -15.68 4.27 1.55
N ARG A 17 -15.50 5.60 1.59
CA ARG A 17 -15.69 6.39 2.81
C ARG A 17 -17.11 6.23 3.39
N SER A 18 -18.13 6.22 2.53
CA SER A 18 -19.52 5.96 2.92
C SER A 18 -19.72 4.53 3.45
N CYS A 19 -19.10 3.52 2.82
CA CYS A 19 -19.12 2.15 3.30
C CYS A 19 -18.49 2.01 4.70
N PHE A 20 -17.29 2.55 4.90
CA PHE A 20 -16.61 2.51 6.19
C PHE A 20 -17.35 3.29 7.28
N GLY A 21 -17.93 4.44 6.94
CA GLY A 21 -18.74 5.24 7.88
C GLY A 21 -20.03 4.55 8.35
N SER A 22 -20.45 3.47 7.68
CA SER A 22 -21.65 2.68 8.02
C SER A 22 -21.34 1.42 8.83
N MET A 23 -20.07 1.05 9.00
CA MET A 23 -19.66 -0.17 9.72
C MET A 23 -19.73 0.00 11.24
N GLU A 24 -19.92 -1.11 11.95
CA GLU A 24 -19.81 -1.11 13.41
C GLU A 24 -18.37 -0.83 13.84
N LYS A 25 -18.19 -0.09 14.95
CA LYS A 25 -16.87 0.34 15.41
C LYS A 25 -15.89 -0.83 15.58
N SER A 26 -16.35 -1.96 16.12
CA SER A 26 -15.53 -3.16 16.31
C SER A 26 -15.10 -3.81 15.01
N GLU A 27 -15.95 -3.77 13.98
CA GLU A 27 -15.60 -4.30 12.65
C GLU A 27 -14.56 -3.41 11.99
N LEU A 28 -14.74 -2.10 12.09
CA LEU A 28 -13.82 -1.11 11.56
C LEU A 28 -12.44 -1.16 12.26
N GLU A 29 -12.42 -1.36 13.57
CA GLU A 29 -11.19 -1.54 14.34
C GLU A 29 -10.45 -2.83 13.94
N ALA A 30 -11.17 -3.94 13.77
CA ALA A 30 -10.58 -5.19 13.29
C ALA A 30 -10.00 -5.04 11.87
N LEU A 31 -10.70 -4.31 10.99
CA LEU A 31 -10.24 -4.01 9.65
C LEU A 31 -8.99 -3.12 9.67
N ALA A 32 -8.98 -2.07 10.49
CA ALA A 32 -7.83 -1.19 10.67
C ALA A 32 -6.58 -1.97 11.15
N ILE A 33 -6.75 -2.85 12.14
CA ILE A 33 -5.66 -3.70 12.64
C ILE A 33 -5.11 -4.60 11.52
N ALA A 34 -5.98 -5.24 10.74
CA ALA A 34 -5.56 -6.08 9.62
C ALA A 34 -4.82 -5.27 8.54
N ALA A 35 -5.34 -4.09 8.18
CA ALA A 35 -4.73 -3.20 7.19
C ALA A 35 -3.38 -2.64 7.67
N ILE A 36 -3.21 -2.35 8.96
CA ILE A 36 -1.91 -1.94 9.53
C ILE A 36 -0.88 -3.07 9.41
N ARG A 37 -1.25 -4.31 9.72
CA ARG A 37 -0.35 -5.46 9.57
C ARG A 37 0.06 -5.68 8.11
N GLU A 38 -0.88 -5.60 7.19
CA GLU A 38 -0.57 -5.70 5.77
C GLU A 38 0.34 -4.55 5.30
N HIS A 39 0.10 -3.33 5.77
CA HIS A 39 0.95 -2.18 5.46
C HIS A 39 2.40 -2.40 5.90
N ARG A 40 2.60 -2.87 7.14
CA ARG A 40 3.94 -3.22 7.67
C ARG A 40 4.61 -4.31 6.84
N ARG A 41 3.86 -5.38 6.50
CA ARG A 41 4.35 -6.48 5.67
C ARG A 41 4.76 -6.01 4.28
N LEU A 42 3.99 -5.11 3.66
CA LEU A 42 4.31 -4.52 2.36
C LEU A 42 5.58 -3.68 2.43
N ILE A 43 5.75 -2.84 3.45
CA ILE A 43 6.99 -2.04 3.64
C ILE A 43 8.21 -2.94 3.67
N VAL A 44 8.20 -4.00 4.48
CA VAL A 44 9.35 -4.92 4.60
C VAL A 44 9.62 -5.62 3.26
N ALA A 45 8.58 -6.10 2.58
CA ALA A 45 8.73 -6.78 1.30
C ALA A 45 9.21 -5.85 0.17
N ASP A 46 8.79 -4.60 0.19
CA ASP A 46 9.14 -3.61 -0.84
C ASP A 46 10.55 -3.04 -0.62
N GLU A 47 10.98 -2.87 0.63
CA GLU A 47 12.35 -2.48 0.97
C GLU A 47 13.36 -3.51 0.44
N ALA A 48 13.08 -4.81 0.59
CA ALA A 48 13.95 -5.86 0.07
C ALA A 48 14.16 -5.78 -1.46
N VAL A 49 13.11 -5.44 -2.21
CA VAL A 49 13.21 -5.24 -3.67
C VAL A 49 13.96 -3.96 -4.02
N TYR A 50 13.75 -2.88 -3.26
CA TYR A 50 14.49 -1.64 -3.43
C TYR A 50 15.99 -1.82 -3.18
N GLU A 51 16.36 -2.51 -2.10
CA GLU A 51 17.75 -2.84 -1.78
C GLU A 51 18.41 -3.69 -2.87
N GLU A 52 17.70 -4.70 -3.38
CA GLU A 52 18.18 -5.53 -4.48
C GLU A 52 18.36 -4.72 -5.76
N TRP A 53 17.38 -3.90 -6.13
CA TRP A 53 17.47 -3.03 -7.30
C TRP A 53 18.64 -2.04 -7.18
N THR A 54 18.84 -1.45 -6.00
CA THR A 54 19.94 -0.52 -5.73
C THR A 54 21.31 -1.20 -5.81
N ARG A 55 21.43 -2.40 -5.23
CA ARG A 55 22.63 -3.24 -5.34
C ARG A 55 22.93 -3.61 -6.79
N ALA A 56 21.93 -4.12 -7.51
CA ALA A 56 22.07 -4.54 -8.89
C ALA A 56 22.44 -3.37 -9.82
N SER A 57 21.85 -2.19 -9.60
CA SER A 57 22.14 -0.97 -10.38
C SER A 57 23.57 -0.45 -10.20
N SER A 58 24.23 -0.85 -9.10
CA SER A 58 25.62 -0.48 -8.80
C SER A 58 26.63 -1.51 -9.31
N ASP A 59 26.18 -2.66 -9.83
CA ASP A 59 27.03 -3.73 -10.35
C ASP A 59 27.09 -3.71 -11.89
N PRO A 60 28.25 -3.35 -12.50
CA PRO A 60 28.41 -3.32 -13.96
C PRO A 60 28.27 -4.69 -14.64
N ALA A 61 28.33 -5.80 -13.89
CA ALA A 61 28.13 -7.14 -14.43
C ALA A 61 26.65 -7.48 -14.63
N VAL A 62 25.74 -6.73 -14.01
CA VAL A 62 24.29 -6.96 -14.15
C VAL A 62 23.81 -6.44 -15.49
N SER A 63 23.09 -7.29 -16.22
CA SER A 63 22.51 -6.91 -17.51
C SER A 63 21.39 -5.88 -17.38
N THR A 64 21.26 -5.00 -18.37
CA THR A 64 20.17 -4.01 -18.44
C THR A 64 18.79 -4.63 -18.32
N ALA A 65 18.56 -5.81 -18.91
CA ALA A 65 17.27 -6.50 -18.84
C ALA A 65 16.87 -6.91 -17.40
N VAL A 66 17.85 -7.28 -16.58
CA VAL A 66 17.62 -7.59 -15.15
C VAL A 66 17.28 -6.32 -14.38
N LEU A 67 17.99 -5.21 -14.66
CA LEU A 67 17.70 -3.91 -14.03
C LEU A 67 16.29 -3.40 -14.38
N GLU A 68 15.87 -3.51 -15.65
CA GLU A 68 14.53 -3.13 -16.08
C GLU A 68 13.43 -3.98 -15.43
N THR A 69 13.71 -5.26 -15.17
CA THR A 69 12.78 -6.15 -14.46
C THR A 69 12.61 -5.72 -13.01
N LEU A 70 13.71 -5.48 -12.30
CA LEU A 70 13.70 -5.00 -10.92
C LEU A 70 13.02 -3.63 -10.79
N GLN A 71 13.30 -2.70 -11.71
CA GLN A 71 12.65 -1.39 -11.74
C GLN A 71 11.12 -1.50 -11.93
N ARG A 72 10.68 -2.40 -12.82
CA ARG A 72 9.24 -2.63 -13.06
C ARG A 72 8.58 -3.23 -11.82
N GLU A 73 9.23 -4.19 -11.19
CA GLU A 73 8.74 -4.80 -9.95
C GLU A 73 8.61 -3.76 -8.84
N TYR A 74 9.65 -2.96 -8.61
CA TYR A 74 9.64 -1.87 -7.65
C TYR A 74 8.48 -0.89 -7.92
N THR A 75 8.28 -0.49 -9.18
CA THR A 75 7.20 0.45 -9.56
C THR A 75 5.81 -0.14 -9.31
N ALA A 76 5.61 -1.42 -9.66
CA ALA A 76 4.33 -2.10 -9.43
C ALA A 76 4.01 -2.23 -7.94
N ARG A 77 5.03 -2.52 -7.12
CA ARG A 77 4.93 -2.58 -5.66
C ARG A 77 4.61 -1.23 -5.05
N GLN A 78 5.30 -0.18 -5.49
CA GLN A 78 5.03 1.19 -5.04
C GLN A 78 3.58 1.60 -5.29
N GLN A 79 3.02 1.28 -6.46
CA GLN A 79 1.62 1.55 -6.77
C GLN A 79 0.66 0.77 -5.87
N LYS A 80 0.93 -0.51 -5.63
CA LYS A 80 0.13 -1.35 -4.73
C LYS A 80 0.17 -0.83 -3.30
N SER A 81 1.34 -0.49 -2.79
CA SER A 81 1.52 0.00 -1.43
C SER A 81 0.90 1.38 -1.23
N ALA A 82 0.94 2.25 -2.25
CA ALA A 82 0.21 3.52 -2.23
C ALA A 82 -1.31 3.32 -2.14
N ALA A 83 -1.88 2.43 -2.96
CA ALA A 83 -3.31 2.13 -2.92
C ALA A 83 -3.73 1.52 -1.57
N GLN A 84 -2.91 0.62 -1.01
CA GLN A 84 -3.18 0.01 0.29
C GLN A 84 -3.08 1.04 1.43
N GLN A 85 -2.14 1.97 1.36
CA GLN A 85 -2.02 3.05 2.33
C GLN A 85 -3.18 4.04 2.26
N GLU A 86 -3.69 4.32 1.07
CA GLU A 86 -4.89 5.16 0.87
C GLU A 86 -6.13 4.50 1.50
N GLU A 87 -6.35 3.21 1.25
CA GLU A 87 -7.42 2.45 1.90
C GLU A 87 -7.30 2.45 3.42
N LEU A 88 -6.10 2.21 3.96
CA LEU A 88 -5.85 2.29 5.40
C LEU A 88 -6.17 3.69 5.95
N ALA A 89 -5.79 4.76 5.24
CA ALA A 89 -6.10 6.12 5.67
C ALA A 89 -7.61 6.37 5.75
N GLU A 90 -8.39 5.92 4.77
CA GLU A 90 -9.85 6.01 4.78
C GLU A 90 -10.48 5.24 5.96
N ILE A 91 -9.96 4.06 6.28
CA ILE A 91 -10.42 3.25 7.43
C ILE A 91 -10.12 3.98 8.75
N ILE A 92 -8.91 4.55 8.90
CA ILE A 92 -8.52 5.30 10.10
C ILE A 92 -9.34 6.58 10.26
N ASP A 93 -9.63 7.29 9.16
CA ASP A 93 -10.49 8.47 9.16
C ASP A 93 -11.90 8.12 9.68
N ALA A 94 -12.47 7.00 9.20
CA ALA A 94 -13.77 6.52 9.67
C ALA A 94 -13.74 6.03 11.14
N LEU A 95 -12.62 5.46 11.59
CA LEU A 95 -12.45 4.94 12.96
C LEU A 95 -12.24 6.06 13.98
N GLY A 96 -11.62 7.15 13.54
CA GLY A 96 -11.33 8.35 14.33
C GLY A 96 -10.09 8.23 15.23
N TYR A 97 -9.33 7.13 15.14
CA TYR A 97 -8.07 6.92 15.85
C TYR A 97 -7.26 5.79 15.19
N VAL A 98 -5.96 5.74 15.49
CA VAL A 98 -5.09 4.61 15.09
C VAL A 98 -5.08 3.57 16.21
N PRO A 99 -5.56 2.33 15.98
CA PRO A 99 -5.57 1.30 17.00
C PRO A 99 -4.15 0.81 17.30
N ASP A 100 -3.94 0.31 18.51
CA ASP A 100 -2.68 -0.34 18.86
C ASP A 100 -2.59 -1.71 18.18
N VAL A 101 -1.46 -1.95 17.52
CA VAL A 101 -1.20 -3.19 16.79
C VAL A 101 0.13 -3.73 17.25
N ALA A 102 0.06 -4.86 17.96
CA ALA A 102 1.22 -5.63 18.39
C ALA A 102 2.21 -5.80 17.23
N PRO A 103 3.54 -5.81 17.52
CA PRO A 103 4.54 -6.06 16.49
C PRO A 103 4.25 -7.38 15.80
N ASP A 104 4.52 -7.42 14.50
CA ASP A 104 4.41 -8.65 13.73
C ASP A 104 5.48 -9.60 14.27
N VAL A 105 5.05 -10.72 14.87
CA VAL A 105 5.99 -11.74 15.35
C VAL A 105 6.41 -12.52 14.11
N ASP A 106 7.69 -12.51 13.78
CA ASP A 106 8.23 -13.33 12.71
C ASP A 106 7.95 -14.81 13.05
N ASP A 107 7.12 -15.49 12.24
CA ASP A 107 6.84 -16.93 12.33
C ASP A 107 7.77 -17.70 11.38
#